data_AF-W2T170-F1
#
_entry.id   AF-W2T170-F1
#
_cell.length_a   1.000
_cell.length_b   1.000
_cell.length_c   1.000
_cell.angle_alpha   90.00
_cell.angle_beta   90.00
_cell.angle_gamma   90.00
#
_symmetry.space_group_name_H-M   'P 1'
#
loop_
_entity.id
_entity.type
_entity.pdbx_description
1 polymer ?
#
loop_
_entity_poly.entity_id
_entity_poly.type
_entity_poly.pdbx_seq_one_letter_code
_entity_poly.pdbx_strand_id
1 'polypeptide(L)'
;TDLSGVVGQSGTAVRVPYHYLDGHVQNVLDAIMGKYVPETTEEPRTTPRPRPPTPPKPIQTTESPTTEMRCMFVGDMINLGKESEHYDVEADLIAKVGYDFFEEPEGLNAGLWAYGYTNFSRSVDSTLEKMRKNLTEFLNDLRKMNYVYIENPITTE
;
A
#
# COMPACT_ATOMS: atom_id res chain seq x y z
N THR A 1 2.38 7.15 15.86
CA THR A 1 2.48 5.72 16.23
C THR A 1 3.80 5.22 15.75
N ASP A 2 4.57 4.56 16.62
CA ASP A 2 5.79 3.86 16.21
C ASP A 2 5.41 2.45 15.73
N LEU A 3 5.78 2.11 14.50
CA LEU A 3 5.47 0.83 13.86
C LEU A 3 6.74 -0.04 13.68
N SER A 4 7.88 0.37 14.23
CA SER A 4 9.16 -0.35 14.10
C SER A 4 9.12 -1.79 14.64
N GLY A 5 8.22 -2.07 15.60
CA GLY A 5 7.99 -3.42 16.12
C GLY A 5 7.02 -4.29 15.30
N VAL A 6 6.33 -3.69 14.32
CA VAL A 6 5.33 -4.38 13.46
C VAL A 6 5.88 -4.57 12.05
N VAL A 7 6.58 -3.56 11.55
CA VAL A 7 7.18 -3.57 10.21
C VAL A 7 8.50 -4.34 10.26
N GLY A 8 8.56 -5.47 9.54
CA GLY A 8 9.78 -6.26 9.43
C GLY A 8 10.91 -5.51 8.71
N GLN A 9 12.12 -6.08 8.70
CA GLN A 9 13.32 -5.44 8.12
C GLN A 9 13.17 -5.00 6.66
N SER A 10 12.29 -5.66 5.89
CA SER A 10 12.02 -5.35 4.48
C SER A 10 10.77 -4.49 4.26
N GLY A 11 10.07 -4.11 5.31
CA GLY A 11 8.86 -3.31 5.22
C GLY A 11 9.14 -1.83 5.42
N THR A 12 8.23 -0.99 4.93
CA THR A 12 8.30 0.47 5.09
C THR A 12 6.99 0.97 5.71
N ALA A 13 7.08 1.70 6.82
CA ALA A 13 5.93 2.40 7.39
C ALA A 13 5.78 3.78 6.72
N VAL A 14 4.62 4.02 6.10
CA VAL A 14 4.26 5.31 5.50
C VAL A 14 3.14 5.94 6.33
N ARG A 15 3.30 7.20 6.74
CA ARG A 15 2.27 7.93 7.48
C ARG A 15 1.36 8.67 6.50
N VAL A 16 0.06 8.36 6.55
CA VAL A 16 -0.96 9.02 5.74
C VAL A 16 -1.94 9.77 6.67
N PRO A 17 -2.13 11.09 6.51
CA PRO A 17 -3.15 11.83 7.27
C PRO A 17 -4.57 11.42 6.87
N TYR A 18 -5.56 11.60 7.75
CA TYR A 18 -6.96 11.31 7.43
C TYR A 18 -7.48 12.15 6.23
N HIS A 19 -7.15 13.43 6.22
CA HIS A 19 -7.34 14.31 5.06
C HIS A 19 -6.07 14.29 4.20
N TYR A 20 -5.88 13.19 3.48
CA TYR A 20 -4.71 13.00 2.64
C TYR A 20 -4.83 13.82 1.33
N LEU A 21 -3.71 13.88 0.61
CA LEU A 21 -3.53 14.61 -0.65
C LEU A 21 -2.84 13.65 -1.63
N ASP A 22 -2.83 13.97 -2.92
CA ASP A 22 -2.24 13.11 -3.94
C ASP A 22 -0.76 12.79 -3.68
N GLY A 23 0.00 13.73 -3.11
CA GLY A 23 1.38 13.47 -2.69
C GLY A 23 1.51 12.37 -1.62
N HIS A 24 0.50 12.18 -0.77
CA HIS A 24 0.47 11.08 0.19
C HIS A 24 0.17 9.74 -0.49
N VAL A 25 -0.64 9.73 -1.54
CA VAL A 25 -0.89 8.54 -2.38
C VAL A 25 0.41 8.11 -3.05
N GLN A 26 1.13 9.08 -3.65
CA GLN A 26 2.42 8.83 -4.28
C GLN A 26 3.44 8.26 -3.29
N ASN A 27 3.49 8.77 -2.05
CA ASN A 27 4.38 8.23 -1.02
C ASN A 27 4.12 6.75 -0.72
N VAL A 28 2.85 6.32 -0.73
CA VAL A 28 2.48 4.91 -0.56
C VAL A 28 2.90 4.09 -1.77
N LEU A 29 2.64 4.57 -2.98
CA LEU A 29 3.05 3.89 -4.21
C LEU A 29 4.58 3.75 -4.29
N ASP A 30 5.32 4.81 -4.00
CA ASP A 30 6.78 4.79 -3.95
C ASP A 30 7.28 3.75 -2.94
N ALA A 31 6.58 3.55 -1.83
CA ALA A 31 6.96 2.54 -0.84
C ALA A 31 6.73 1.12 -1.38
N ILE A 32 5.61 0.88 -2.08
CA ILE A 32 5.34 -0.39 -2.78
C ILE A 32 6.44 -0.68 -3.81
N MET A 33 6.88 0.36 -4.53
CA MET A 33 7.88 0.24 -5.59
C MET A 33 9.34 0.30 -5.07
N GLY A 34 9.55 0.43 -3.76
CA GLY A 34 10.88 0.51 -3.15
C GLY A 34 11.65 1.81 -3.44
N LYS A 35 10.94 2.87 -3.83
CA LYS A 35 11.47 4.20 -4.15
C LYS A 35 11.28 5.22 -3.03
N TYR A 36 10.48 4.89 -2.01
CA TYR A 36 10.14 5.83 -0.94
C TYR A 36 11.34 6.25 -0.10
N VAL A 37 11.49 7.56 0.08
CA VAL A 37 12.47 8.16 0.98
C VAL A 37 11.69 8.92 2.04
N PRO A 38 11.77 8.53 3.33
CA PRO A 38 11.09 9.27 4.39
C PRO A 38 11.67 10.68 4.49
N GLU A 39 10.79 11.69 4.58
CA GLU A 39 11.21 13.03 4.95
C GLU A 39 11.79 12.98 6.38
N THR A 40 13.11 12.96 6.47
CA THR A 40 13.80 13.24 7.73
C THR A 40 13.79 14.75 7.94
N THR A 41 13.19 15.20 9.04
CA THR A 41 13.46 16.53 9.58
C THR A 41 14.92 16.58 10.02
N GLU A 42 15.84 16.94 9.12
CA GLU A 42 17.22 17.22 9.50
C GLU A 42 17.26 18.54 10.30
N GLU A 43 17.79 18.51 11.52
CA GLU A 43 18.32 19.73 12.15
C GLU A 43 19.34 20.38 11.20
N PRO A 44 19.42 21.72 11.12
CA PRO A 44 20.30 22.39 10.17
C PRO A 44 21.76 22.02 10.43
N ARG A 45 22.30 21.15 9.57
CA ARG A 45 23.68 20.68 9.64
C ARG A 45 24.57 21.61 8.81
N THR A 46 25.57 22.21 9.45
CA THR A 46 26.60 23.02 8.80
C THR A 46 27.38 22.20 7.76
N THR A 47 27.49 22.73 6.54
CA THR A 47 28.16 22.16 5.36
C THR A 47 29.64 21.83 5.57
N PRO A 48 30.09 20.59 5.30
CA PRO A 48 31.49 20.28 4.98
C PRO A 48 31.72 20.23 3.47
N ARG A 49 32.95 20.58 3.09
CA ARG A 49 33.52 20.80 1.74
C ARG A 49 33.24 19.66 0.71
N PRO A 50 33.11 19.97 -0.61
CA PRO A 50 32.85 18.95 -1.63
C PRO A 50 34.06 18.02 -1.86
N ARG A 51 33.78 16.72 -2.01
CA ARG A 51 34.74 15.69 -2.48
C ARG A 51 34.55 15.45 -3.99
N PRO A 52 35.61 15.08 -4.75
CA PRO A 52 35.52 14.96 -6.21
C PRO A 52 34.59 13.82 -6.67
N PRO A 53 33.95 13.94 -7.85
CA PRO A 53 33.06 12.92 -8.38
C PRO A 53 33.83 11.70 -8.90
N THR A 54 33.36 10.52 -8.51
CA THR A 54 33.81 9.22 -9.05
C THR A 54 33.09 8.94 -10.38
N PRO A 55 33.72 8.31 -11.39
CA PRO A 55 33.06 8.01 -12.66
C PRO A 55 31.87 7.04 -12.50
N PRO A 56 30.77 7.22 -13.26
CA PRO A 56 29.65 6.30 -13.24
C PRO A 56 30.06 4.93 -13.83
N LYS A 57 29.70 3.86 -13.11
CA LYS A 57 29.85 2.48 -13.57
C LYS A 57 28.80 2.23 -14.69
N PRO A 58 29.11 1.45 -15.73
CA PRO A 58 28.15 1.17 -16.79
C PRO A 58 26.90 0.50 -16.23
N ILE A 59 25.73 1.07 -16.50
CA ILE A 59 24.44 0.44 -16.24
C ILE A 59 24.30 -0.70 -17.23
N GLN A 60 24.37 -1.92 -16.71
CA GLN A 60 24.12 -3.14 -17.48
C GLN A 60 22.61 -3.33 -17.49
N THR A 61 21.97 -2.99 -18.61
CA THR A 61 20.55 -3.26 -18.83
C THR A 61 20.37 -4.76 -19.06
N THR A 62 20.25 -5.50 -17.97
CA THR A 62 19.73 -6.86 -18.02
C THR A 62 18.22 -6.73 -18.20
N GLU A 63 17.68 -7.13 -19.36
CA GLU A 63 16.25 -7.36 -19.50
C GLU A 63 15.86 -8.38 -18.43
N SER A 64 15.31 -7.89 -17.32
CA SER A 64 14.78 -8.74 -16.28
C SER A 64 13.59 -9.50 -16.87
N PRO A 65 13.48 -10.82 -16.65
CA PRO A 65 12.30 -11.55 -17.06
C PRO A 65 11.07 -10.81 -16.49
N THR A 66 10.06 -10.56 -17.34
CA THR A 66 8.76 -10.01 -16.96
C THR A 66 8.19 -10.84 -15.82
N THR A 67 8.53 -10.47 -14.60
CA THR A 67 8.17 -11.19 -13.39
C THR A 67 6.89 -10.56 -12.93
N GLU A 68 5.79 -11.30 -13.02
CA GLU A 68 4.50 -10.82 -12.53
C GLU A 68 4.64 -10.39 -11.06
N MET A 69 4.49 -9.10 -10.77
CA MET A 69 4.47 -8.61 -9.39
C MET A 69 3.08 -8.86 -8.81
N ARG A 70 3.03 -9.49 -7.65
CA ARG A 70 1.80 -9.84 -6.95
C ARG A 70 1.76 -9.10 -5.63
N CYS A 71 0.90 -8.09 -5.55
CA CYS A 71 0.68 -7.28 -4.36
C CYS A 71 -0.63 -7.68 -3.67
N MET A 72 -0.69 -7.54 -2.35
CA MET A 72 -1.92 -7.74 -1.60
C MET A 72 -2.19 -6.49 -0.78
N PHE A 73 -3.34 -5.86 -1.04
CA PHE A 73 -3.86 -4.76 -0.25
C PHE A 73 -4.65 -5.35 0.92
N VAL A 74 -4.33 -4.90 2.13
CA VAL A 74 -4.95 -5.40 3.36
C VAL A 74 -5.54 -4.25 4.16
N GLY A 75 -6.85 -4.31 4.38
CA GLY A 75 -7.59 -3.34 5.16
C GLY A 75 -7.80 -3.79 6.61
N ASP A 76 -7.31 -2.98 7.54
CA ASP A 76 -7.64 -3.10 8.97
C ASP A 76 -8.87 -2.25 9.28
N MET A 77 -10.05 -2.87 9.19
CA MET A 77 -11.30 -2.17 9.44
C MET A 77 -11.67 -2.14 10.92
N ILE A 78 -11.04 -2.95 11.76
CA ILE A 78 -11.38 -2.99 13.18
C ILE A 78 -10.96 -1.70 13.89
N ASN A 79 -9.81 -1.14 13.50
CA ASN A 79 -9.30 0.11 14.07
C ASN A 79 -10.12 1.35 13.67
N LEU A 80 -10.95 1.26 12.63
CA LEU A 80 -11.86 2.33 12.22
C LEU A 80 -13.16 2.37 13.06
N GLY A 81 -13.42 1.33 13.86
CA GLY A 81 -14.58 1.24 14.71
C GLY A 81 -15.88 1.06 13.92
N LYS A 82 -16.94 1.76 14.34
CA LYS A 82 -18.29 1.65 13.76
C LYS A 82 -18.68 2.84 12.87
N GLU A 83 -17.77 3.78 12.69
CA GLU A 83 -18.02 5.01 11.92
C GLU A 83 -17.86 4.72 10.43
N SER A 84 -18.98 4.62 9.70
CA SER A 84 -18.97 4.24 8.28
C SER A 84 -18.16 5.20 7.41
N GLU A 85 -18.12 6.49 7.75
CA GLU A 85 -17.36 7.50 7.01
C GLU A 85 -15.85 7.19 6.98
N HIS A 86 -15.32 6.54 8.02
CA HIS A 86 -13.91 6.12 8.02
C HIS A 86 -13.63 5.03 6.98
N TYR A 87 -14.61 4.15 6.72
CA TYR A 87 -14.49 3.07 5.75
C TYR A 87 -14.49 3.63 4.33
N ASP A 88 -15.29 4.66 4.08
CA ASP A 88 -15.32 5.36 2.80
C ASP A 88 -13.97 6.05 2.51
N VAL A 89 -13.37 6.70 3.52
CA VAL A 89 -12.05 7.33 3.38
C VAL A 89 -10.93 6.30 3.15
N GLU A 90 -10.95 5.18 3.88
CA GLU A 90 -9.98 4.10 3.69
C GLU A 90 -10.11 3.46 2.29
N ALA A 91 -11.35 3.17 1.86
CA ALA A 91 -11.62 2.64 0.53
C ALA A 91 -11.21 3.64 -0.57
N ASP A 92 -11.44 4.95 -0.39
CA ASP A 92 -11.01 5.98 -1.34
C ASP A 92 -9.48 6.05 -1.44
N LEU A 93 -8.76 5.97 -0.31
CA LEU A 93 -7.29 5.90 -0.31
C LEU A 93 -6.78 4.68 -1.09
N ILE A 94 -7.31 3.49 -0.79
CA ILE A 94 -6.93 2.24 -1.48
C ILE A 94 -7.30 2.30 -2.97
N ALA A 95 -8.43 2.92 -3.32
CA ALA A 95 -8.85 3.11 -4.70
C ALA A 95 -7.86 3.98 -5.48
N LYS A 96 -7.37 5.08 -4.89
CA LYS A 96 -6.38 5.95 -5.53
C LYS A 96 -5.01 5.32 -5.65
N VAL A 97 -4.53 4.65 -4.61
CA VAL A 97 -3.28 3.86 -4.72
C VAL A 97 -3.43 2.77 -5.77
N GLY A 98 -4.58 2.10 -5.83
CA GLY A 98 -4.90 1.10 -6.85
C GLY A 98 -4.94 1.69 -8.26
N TYR A 99 -5.51 2.89 -8.44
CA TYR A 99 -5.53 3.59 -9.72
C TYR A 99 -4.11 3.76 -10.26
N ASP A 100 -3.22 4.38 -9.48
CA ASP A 100 -1.83 4.60 -9.91
C ASP A 100 -1.06 3.28 -10.06
N PHE A 101 -1.29 2.30 -9.18
CA PHE A 101 -0.67 0.97 -9.24
C PHE A 101 -0.99 0.24 -10.55
N PHE A 102 -2.21 0.36 -11.08
CA PHE A 102 -2.58 -0.30 -12.33
C PHE A 102 -2.23 0.49 -13.59
N GLU A 103 -1.75 1.74 -13.47
CA GLU A 103 -1.17 2.51 -14.59
C GLU A 103 0.31 2.16 -14.85
N GLU A 104 1.00 1.57 -13.86
CA GLU A 104 2.38 1.08 -13.98
C GLU A 104 2.50 -0.11 -14.97
N PRO A 105 3.70 -0.39 -15.53
CA PRO A 105 3.89 -1.31 -16.66
C PRO A 105 3.41 -2.75 -16.42
N GLU A 106 3.20 -3.48 -17.53
CA GLU A 106 2.55 -4.79 -17.58
C GLU A 106 3.12 -5.83 -16.59
N GLY A 107 2.22 -6.61 -15.98
CA GLY A 107 2.57 -7.72 -15.09
C GLY A 107 2.19 -7.52 -13.61
N LEU A 108 1.60 -6.37 -13.27
CA LEU A 108 1.11 -6.09 -11.92
C LEU A 108 -0.23 -6.77 -11.65
N ASN A 109 -0.33 -7.46 -10.52
CA ASN A 109 -1.55 -8.06 -10.04
C ASN A 109 -1.78 -7.65 -8.59
N ALA A 110 -3.01 -7.29 -8.24
CA ALA A 110 -3.39 -6.95 -6.87
C ALA A 110 -4.51 -7.85 -6.34
N GLY A 111 -4.27 -8.46 -5.18
CA GLY A 111 -5.31 -9.00 -4.33
C GLY A 111 -5.80 -7.94 -3.35
N LEU A 112 -7.06 -8.05 -2.91
CA LEU A 112 -7.62 -7.21 -1.87
C LEU A 112 -8.28 -8.07 -0.79
N TRP A 113 -7.86 -7.85 0.45
CA TRP A 113 -8.42 -8.48 1.63
C TRP A 113 -8.69 -7.44 2.71
N ALA A 114 -9.69 -7.66 3.55
CA ALA A 114 -9.94 -6.82 4.70
C ALA A 114 -10.52 -7.65 5.84
N TYR A 115 -10.21 -7.26 7.07
CA TYR A 115 -10.74 -7.87 8.28
C TYR A 115 -11.40 -6.80 9.17
N GLY A 116 -12.20 -7.22 10.14
CA GLY A 116 -12.99 -6.30 10.98
C GLY A 116 -14.48 -6.30 10.64
N TYR A 117 -15.12 -5.13 10.70
CA TYR A 117 -16.56 -4.97 10.44
C TYR A 117 -16.86 -4.79 8.95
N THR A 118 -16.57 -5.82 8.16
CA THR A 118 -16.69 -5.80 6.70
C THR A 118 -17.14 -7.15 6.15
N ASN A 119 -17.66 -7.18 4.92
CA ASN A 119 -18.21 -8.37 4.28
C ASN A 119 -17.17 -9.18 3.49
N PHE A 120 -15.88 -8.99 3.77
CA PHE A 120 -14.82 -9.82 3.21
C PHE A 120 -14.83 -11.22 3.82
N SER A 121 -14.36 -12.19 3.03
CA SER A 121 -14.08 -13.54 3.53
C SER A 121 -13.06 -13.48 4.67
N ARG A 122 -13.26 -14.33 5.68
CA ARG A 122 -12.31 -14.45 6.81
C ARG A 122 -11.02 -15.17 6.44
N SER A 123 -11.02 -15.90 5.33
CA SER A 123 -9.85 -16.59 4.78
C SER A 123 -9.15 -15.76 3.69
N VAL A 124 -7.83 -15.65 3.84
CA VAL A 124 -6.94 -14.97 2.88
C VAL A 124 -6.82 -15.72 1.56
N ASP A 125 -7.00 -17.04 1.55
CA ASP A 125 -6.83 -17.89 0.36
C ASP A 125 -7.73 -17.45 -0.79
N SER A 126 -8.97 -17.05 -0.46
CA SER A 126 -9.93 -16.54 -1.43
C SER A 126 -9.47 -15.28 -2.16
N THR A 127 -8.55 -14.51 -1.58
CA THR A 127 -7.90 -13.33 -2.16
C THR A 127 -6.73 -13.72 -3.05
N LEU A 128 -5.92 -14.67 -2.61
CA LEU A 128 -4.76 -15.18 -3.36
C LEU A 128 -5.18 -15.87 -4.66
N GLU A 129 -6.36 -16.48 -4.68
CA GLU A 129 -6.99 -17.04 -5.89
C GLU A 129 -7.58 -15.95 -6.81
N LYS A 130 -7.86 -14.75 -6.29
CA LYS A 130 -8.55 -13.64 -6.99
C LYS A 130 -7.66 -12.42 -7.19
N MET A 131 -6.44 -12.64 -7.64
CA MET A 131 -5.52 -11.56 -8.01
C MET A 131 -6.02 -10.84 -9.26
N ARG A 132 -6.31 -9.54 -9.14
CA ARG A 132 -6.86 -8.71 -10.20
C ARG A 132 -5.77 -8.16 -11.09
N LYS A 133 -6.03 -8.18 -12.40
CA LYS A 133 -5.14 -7.69 -13.47
C LYS A 133 -5.49 -6.29 -13.94
N ASN A 134 -6.62 -5.75 -13.50
CA ASN A 134 -7.11 -4.44 -13.92
C ASN A 134 -7.84 -3.73 -12.78
N LEU A 135 -7.84 -2.41 -12.86
CA LEU A 135 -8.44 -1.52 -11.88
C LEU A 135 -9.95 -1.79 -11.69
N THR A 136 -10.70 -2.00 -12.77
CA THR A 136 -12.17 -2.16 -12.69
C THR A 136 -12.57 -3.34 -11.81
N GLU A 137 -11.92 -4.49 -11.98
CA GLU A 137 -12.16 -5.66 -11.13
C GLU A 137 -11.72 -5.44 -9.68
N PHE A 138 -10.59 -4.76 -9.48
CA PHE A 138 -10.10 -4.41 -8.15
C PHE A 138 -11.09 -3.50 -7.41
N LEU A 139 -11.60 -2.45 -8.05
CA LEU A 139 -12.61 -1.55 -7.49
C LEU A 139 -13.94 -2.28 -7.20
N ASN A 140 -14.29 -3.31 -8.00
CA ASN A 140 -15.46 -4.13 -7.71
C ASN A 140 -15.32 -4.91 -6.40
N ASP A 141 -14.14 -5.42 -6.10
CA ASP A 141 -13.87 -6.07 -4.80
C ASP A 141 -13.82 -5.07 -3.66
N LEU A 142 -13.27 -3.88 -3.90
CA LEU A 142 -13.16 -2.80 -2.91
C LEU A 142 -14.50 -2.30 -2.38
N ARG A 143 -15.58 -2.38 -3.17
CA ARG A 143 -16.94 -2.05 -2.70
C ARG A 143 -17.42 -2.89 -1.51
N LYS A 144 -16.81 -4.06 -1.26
CA LYS A 144 -17.14 -4.92 -0.12
C LYS A 144 -16.55 -4.41 1.19
N MET A 145 -15.67 -3.40 1.12
CA MET A 145 -14.96 -2.82 2.26
C MET A 145 -15.83 -1.86 3.08
N ASN A 146 -17.13 -1.78 2.77
CA ASN A 146 -18.08 -0.99 3.53
C ASN A 146 -18.30 -1.55 4.95
N TYR A 147 -18.73 -0.66 5.86
CA TYR A 147 -19.09 -1.07 7.21
C TYR A 147 -20.26 -2.06 7.19
N VAL A 148 -20.07 -3.18 7.86
CA VAL A 148 -21.11 -4.17 8.16
C VAL A 148 -20.98 -4.58 9.62
N TYR A 149 -22.06 -4.44 10.38
CA TYR A 149 -22.06 -4.88 11.77
C TYR A 149 -21.87 -6.40 11.87
N ILE A 150 -20.85 -6.81 12.60
CA ILE A 150 -20.48 -8.20 12.87
C ILE A 150 -20.18 -8.30 14.36
N GLU A 151 -20.77 -9.29 15.03
CA GLU A 151 -20.65 -9.45 16.49
C GLU A 151 -19.20 -9.74 16.93
N ASN A 152 -18.49 -10.57 16.16
CA ASN A 152 -17.10 -10.96 16.43
C ASN A 152 -16.19 -10.54 15.25
N PRO A 153 -15.74 -9.27 15.18
CA PRO A 153 -15.00 -8.75 14.03
C PRO A 153 -13.54 -9.19 13.97
N ILE A 154 -12.98 -9.72 15.08
CA ILE A 154 -11.56 -10.11 15.23
C ILE A 154 -11.25 -11.47 14.60
N THR A 155 -12.26 -12.28 14.29
CA THR A 155 -12.00 -13.63 13.77
C THR A 155 -11.50 -13.58 12.33
N THR A 156 -10.36 -14.23 12.10
CA THR A 156 -9.76 -14.53 10.79
C THR A 156 -9.42 -16.01 10.78
N GLU A 157 -9.57 -16.68 9.63
CA GLU A 157 -9.32 -18.13 9.47
C GLU A 157 -8.08 -18.41 8.61
#